data_AF-A0A9D9RM53-F1
#
_entry.id   AF-A0A9D9RM53-F1
#
_cell.length_a   1.000
_cell.length_b   1.000
_cell.length_c   1.000
_cell.angle_alpha   90.00
_cell.angle_beta   90.00
_cell.angle_gamma   90.00
#
_symmetry.space_group_name_H-M   'P 1'
#
loop_
_entity.id
_entity.type
_entity.pdbx_description
1 polymer ?
#
loop_
_entity_poly.entity_id
_entity_poly.type
_entity_poly.pdbx_seq_one_letter_code
_entity_poly.pdbx_strand_id
1 'polypeptide(L)'
;MRGRGWARDIISHFLIVSLLGVGLLLLHKKAMNTPELKDESWISTVFTIAFILLILMVIVFIGQVFTRVRLERFRPGNAESLARLDRMRRFHLPERYRKLQETWHDARQDLCRFYMGKGWLPTDRKPFDIVLQRRRKIPSFRQGPYVDRLFVFYHPMLNVLIVDQTLNLCERLIKKSYKTAPAPRNAIVFLTDMNNAEEVTSAAAGIVNYLCRLGKRTSLYPLLIDFNGGRLYYPIDTTLVRKPHRLFFFKARLELTRFVRRQVPKKTPRTNPRT
;
A
#
# COMPACT_ATOMS: atom_id res chain seq x y z
N MET A 1 -3.54 10.52 20.51
CA MET A 1 -4.96 10.91 20.39
C MET A 1 -5.20 11.64 19.07
N ARG A 2 -5.89 11.05 18.08
CA ARG A 2 -6.32 11.72 16.82
C ARG A 2 -7.37 10.89 16.05
N GLY A 3 -8.30 10.26 16.75
CA GLY A 3 -9.35 9.40 16.16
C GLY A 3 -10.74 10.04 16.08
N ARG A 4 -11.10 10.93 17.02
CA ARG A 4 -12.44 11.55 17.08
C ARG A 4 -12.60 12.88 16.33
N GLY A 5 -11.51 13.64 16.14
CA GLY A 5 -11.57 14.96 15.49
C GLY A 5 -11.96 14.91 14.01
N TRP A 6 -11.52 13.88 13.29
CA TRP A 6 -11.78 13.76 11.86
C TRP A 6 -13.24 13.42 11.54
N ALA A 7 -13.89 12.56 12.34
CA ALA A 7 -15.32 12.29 12.19
C ALA A 7 -16.14 13.56 12.45
N ARG A 8 -15.76 14.34 13.47
CA ARG A 8 -16.38 15.65 13.76
C ARG A 8 -16.20 16.64 12.61
N ASP A 9 -15.03 16.69 11.97
CA ASP A 9 -14.79 17.57 10.81
C ASP A 9 -15.62 17.17 9.58
N ILE A 10 -15.82 15.87 9.34
CA ILE A 10 -16.68 15.38 8.26
C ILE A 10 -18.14 15.69 8.54
N ILE A 11 -18.59 15.42 9.78
CA ILE A 11 -19.96 15.67 10.19
C ILE A 11 -20.26 17.18 10.14
N SER A 12 -19.34 18.04 10.55
CA SER A 12 -19.52 19.49 10.49
C SER A 12 -19.61 20.00 9.06
N HIS A 13 -18.73 19.54 8.16
CA HIS A 13 -18.79 19.92 6.75
C HIS A 13 -20.05 19.39 6.07
N PHE A 14 -20.47 18.16 6.40
CA PHE A 14 -21.72 17.60 5.88
C PHE A 14 -22.94 18.39 6.36
N LEU A 15 -22.97 18.80 7.63
CA LEU A 15 -24.01 19.67 8.19
C LEU A 15 -24.04 21.01 7.47
N ILE A 16 -22.89 21.66 7.26
CA ILE A 16 -22.81 22.96 6.58
C ILE A 16 -23.34 22.84 5.14
N VAL A 17 -22.89 21.84 4.38
CA VAL A 17 -23.35 21.64 2.98
C VAL A 17 -24.85 21.32 2.93
N SER A 18 -25.35 20.52 3.88
CA SER A 18 -26.78 20.22 3.97
C SER A 18 -27.62 21.45 4.31
N LEU A 19 -27.18 22.26 5.28
CA LEU A 19 -27.84 23.53 5.64
C LEU A 19 -27.84 24.51 4.47
N LEU A 20 -26.74 24.59 3.73
CA LEU A 20 -26.62 25.48 2.58
C LEU A 20 -27.51 25.01 1.42
N GLY A 21 -27.60 23.70 1.18
CA GLY A 21 -28.53 23.13 0.19
C GLY A 21 -30.00 23.33 0.56
N VAL A 22 -30.38 23.11 1.83
CA VAL A 22 -31.74 23.36 2.33
C VAL A 22 -32.07 24.86 2.26
N GLY A 23 -31.15 25.72 2.67
CA GLY A 23 -31.30 27.17 2.58
C GLY A 23 -31.51 27.64 1.14
N LEU A 24 -30.71 27.13 0.19
CA LEU A 24 -30.84 27.45 -1.23
C LEU A 24 -32.20 26.97 -1.79
N LEU A 25 -32.65 25.76 -1.42
CA LEU A 25 -33.95 25.22 -1.83
C LEU A 25 -35.12 26.05 -1.28
N LEU A 26 -35.05 26.44 -0.01
CA LEU A 26 -36.08 27.28 0.62
C LEU A 26 -36.13 28.67 0.00
N LEU A 27 -34.97 29.28 -0.27
CA LEU A 27 -34.87 30.56 -0.96
C LEU A 27 -35.41 30.48 -2.38
N HIS A 28 -35.06 29.43 -3.13
CA HIS A 28 -35.59 29.20 -4.47
C HIS A 28 -37.11 29.03 -4.44
N LYS A 29 -37.64 28.20 -3.54
CA LYS A 29 -39.08 27.98 -3.38
C LYS A 29 -39.80 29.27 -3.00
N LYS A 30 -39.22 30.09 -2.13
CA LYS A 30 -39.79 31.38 -1.72
C LYS A 30 -39.74 32.40 -2.86
N ALA A 31 -38.64 32.49 -3.59
CA ALA A 31 -38.49 33.38 -4.74
C ALA A 31 -39.48 33.05 -5.88
N MET A 32 -39.68 31.76 -6.17
CA MET A 32 -40.60 31.31 -7.23
C MET A 32 -42.09 31.45 -6.86
N ASN A 33 -42.41 31.60 -5.57
CA ASN A 33 -43.76 31.81 -5.08
C ASN A 33 -44.13 33.31 -4.95
N THR A 34 -43.17 34.22 -5.12
CA THR A 34 -43.41 35.66 -5.07
C THR A 34 -43.58 36.19 -6.50
N PRO A 35 -44.76 36.73 -6.87
CA PRO A 35 -45.06 37.10 -8.26
C PRO A 35 -44.11 38.16 -8.84
N GLU A 36 -43.61 39.10 -8.03
CA GLU A 36 -42.67 40.15 -8.47
C GLU A 36 -41.27 39.63 -8.87
N LEU A 37 -40.85 38.49 -8.33
CA LEU A 37 -39.51 37.91 -8.55
C LEU A 37 -39.53 36.76 -9.56
N LYS A 38 -40.71 36.31 -9.97
CA LYS A 38 -40.89 35.13 -10.82
C LYS A 38 -40.64 35.44 -12.30
N ASP A 39 -40.92 36.67 -12.71
CA ASP A 39 -40.81 37.11 -14.12
C ASP A 39 -39.37 37.51 -14.50
N GLU A 40 -38.48 37.64 -13.51
CA GLU A 40 -37.09 38.03 -13.71
C GLU A 40 -36.18 36.83 -14.03
N SER A 41 -35.86 36.66 -15.31
CA SER A 41 -35.02 35.57 -15.82
C SER A 41 -33.61 35.48 -15.21
N TRP A 42 -33.08 36.60 -14.70
CA TRP A 42 -31.76 36.63 -14.05
C TRP A 42 -31.76 35.86 -12.72
N ILE A 43 -32.87 35.86 -11.99
CA ILE A 43 -33.00 35.17 -10.69
C ILE A 43 -32.86 33.67 -10.87
N SER A 44 -33.55 33.11 -11.87
CA SER A 44 -33.45 31.68 -12.24
C SER A 44 -32.02 31.30 -12.62
N THR A 45 -31.32 32.17 -13.35
CA THR A 45 -29.92 31.95 -13.75
C THR A 45 -28.99 31.92 -12.53
N VAL A 46 -29.15 32.85 -11.58
CA VAL A 46 -28.37 32.89 -10.34
C VAL A 46 -28.57 31.63 -9.49
N PHE A 47 -29.83 31.18 -9.33
CA PHE A 47 -30.10 29.93 -8.61
C PHE A 47 -29.50 28.71 -9.33
N THR A 48 -29.54 28.67 -10.66
CA THR A 48 -28.92 27.59 -11.45
C THR A 48 -27.41 27.53 -11.22
N ILE A 49 -26.72 28.68 -11.28
CA ILE A 49 -25.28 28.77 -11.00
C ILE A 49 -24.98 28.32 -9.57
N ALA A 50 -25.78 28.77 -8.58
CA ALA A 50 -25.61 28.39 -7.19
C ALA A 50 -25.79 26.88 -6.96
N PHE A 51 -26.77 26.25 -7.63
CA PHE A 51 -26.95 24.79 -7.61
C PHE A 51 -25.75 24.04 -8.21
N ILE A 52 -25.22 24.51 -9.34
CA ILE A 52 -24.03 23.91 -9.97
C ILE A 52 -22.82 23.99 -9.03
N LEU A 53 -22.60 25.14 -8.39
CA LEU A 53 -21.52 25.30 -7.41
C LEU A 53 -21.70 24.39 -6.19
N LEU A 54 -22.93 24.24 -5.69
CA LEU A 54 -23.24 23.31 -4.60
C LEU A 54 -22.91 21.86 -4.97
N ILE A 55 -23.32 21.43 -6.17
CA ILE A 55 -23.03 20.07 -6.68
C ILE A 55 -21.51 19.86 -6.78
N LEU A 56 -20.78 20.84 -7.32
CA LEU A 56 -19.32 20.77 -7.42
C LEU A 56 -18.67 20.65 -6.04
N MET A 57 -19.12 21.42 -5.05
CA MET A 57 -18.65 21.30 -3.67
C MET A 57 -18.90 19.91 -3.08
N VAL A 58 -20.08 19.33 -3.32
CA VAL A 58 -20.41 17.96 -2.87
C VAL A 58 -19.46 16.93 -3.50
N ILE A 59 -19.20 17.04 -4.80
CA ILE A 59 -18.27 16.13 -5.51
C ILE A 59 -16.87 16.23 -4.91
N VAL A 60 -16.36 17.45 -4.70
CA VAL A 60 -15.04 17.68 -4.09
C VAL A 60 -15.00 17.13 -2.67
N PHE A 61 -16.05 17.35 -1.88
CA PHE A 61 -16.16 16.85 -0.50
C PHE A 61 -16.12 15.31 -0.46
N ILE A 62 -16.94 14.64 -1.28
CA ILE A 62 -16.94 13.17 -1.39
C ILE A 62 -15.53 12.68 -1.77
N GLY A 63 -14.91 13.30 -2.77
CA GLY A 63 -13.54 13.01 -3.17
C GLY A 63 -12.55 13.15 -2.02
N GLN A 64 -12.60 14.25 -1.26
CA GLN A 64 -11.72 14.49 -0.11
C GLN A 64 -11.94 13.48 1.02
N VAL A 65 -13.19 13.12 1.33
CA VAL A 65 -13.51 12.12 2.35
C VAL A 65 -12.92 10.77 1.95
N PHE A 66 -13.15 10.31 0.71
CA PHE A 66 -12.56 9.05 0.23
C PHE A 66 -11.04 9.07 0.27
N THR A 67 -10.42 10.17 -0.14
CA THR A 67 -8.97 10.30 -0.09
C THR A 67 -8.45 10.24 1.35
N ARG A 68 -9.10 10.93 2.31
CA ARG A 68 -8.72 10.96 3.73
C ARG A 68 -8.91 9.61 4.43
N VAL A 69 -10.04 8.93 4.23
CA VAL A 69 -10.28 7.57 4.78
C VAL A 69 -9.22 6.60 4.28
N ARG A 70 -8.89 6.68 2.99
CA ARG A 70 -7.95 5.76 2.34
C ARG A 70 -6.49 6.05 2.69
N LEU A 71 -6.17 7.29 3.07
CA LEU A 71 -4.84 7.75 3.48
C LEU A 71 -4.62 7.71 5.00
N GLU A 72 -5.60 7.28 5.79
CA GLU A 72 -5.44 7.24 7.24
C GLU A 72 -4.37 6.21 7.60
N ARG A 73 -3.20 6.72 8.03
CA ARG A 73 -2.04 5.90 8.37
C ARG A 73 -2.34 5.00 9.56
N PHE A 74 -1.91 3.75 9.46
CA PHE A 74 -1.98 2.80 10.57
C PHE A 74 -0.99 3.19 11.66
N ARG A 75 -1.43 3.27 12.91
CA ARG A 75 -0.54 3.61 14.03
C ARG A 75 -0.06 2.31 14.68
N PRO A 76 1.25 2.03 14.70
CA PRO A 76 1.77 0.79 15.26
C PRO A 76 1.48 0.66 16.77
N GLY A 77 1.41 1.77 17.50
CA GLY A 77 1.09 1.79 18.94
C GLY A 77 -0.39 1.93 19.30
N ASN A 78 -1.33 1.77 18.36
CA ASN A 78 -2.77 1.82 18.65
C ASN A 78 -3.44 0.49 18.30
N ALA A 79 -3.92 -0.24 19.31
CA ALA A 79 -4.59 -1.53 19.16
C ALA A 79 -5.78 -1.49 18.18
N GLU A 80 -6.59 -0.42 18.19
CA GLU A 80 -7.73 -0.30 17.25
C GLU A 80 -7.24 -0.21 15.79
N SER A 81 -6.12 0.47 15.57
CA SER A 81 -5.52 0.64 14.25
C SER A 81 -4.93 -0.68 13.75
N LEU A 82 -4.25 -1.41 14.63
CA LEU A 82 -3.73 -2.75 14.34
C LEU A 82 -4.88 -3.73 14.07
N ALA A 83 -5.93 -3.75 14.88
CA ALA A 83 -7.10 -4.59 14.67
C ALA A 83 -7.82 -4.27 13.34
N ARG A 84 -7.81 -3.01 12.90
CA ARG A 84 -8.30 -2.64 11.58
C ARG A 84 -7.42 -3.19 10.46
N LEU A 85 -6.10 -3.12 10.62
CA LEU A 85 -5.14 -3.68 9.65
C LEU A 85 -5.26 -5.21 9.57
N ASP A 86 -5.34 -5.85 10.73
CA ASP A 86 -5.51 -7.29 10.91
C ASP A 86 -6.76 -7.81 10.19
N ARG A 87 -7.88 -7.08 10.27
CA ARG A 87 -9.15 -7.46 9.59
C ARG A 87 -9.13 -7.30 8.06
N MET A 88 -8.11 -6.67 7.47
CA MET A 88 -8.10 -6.41 6.04
C MET A 88 -7.85 -7.68 5.21
N ARG A 89 -8.90 -8.18 4.55
CA ARG A 89 -8.84 -9.39 3.69
C ARG A 89 -7.79 -9.33 2.57
N ARG A 90 -7.46 -8.13 2.06
CA ARG A 90 -6.49 -7.95 0.96
C ARG A 90 -5.08 -8.48 1.26
N PHE A 91 -4.71 -8.61 2.53
CA PHE A 91 -3.40 -9.09 2.97
C PHE A 91 -3.40 -10.58 3.32
N HIS A 92 -4.57 -11.20 3.39
CA HIS A 92 -4.67 -12.62 3.74
C HIS A 92 -4.30 -13.49 2.56
N LEU A 93 -3.40 -14.44 2.79
CA LEU A 93 -3.26 -15.61 1.94
C LEU A 93 -4.35 -16.62 2.33
N PRO A 94 -4.73 -17.54 1.43
CA PRO A 94 -5.65 -18.62 1.78
C PRO A 94 -5.21 -19.38 3.05
N GLU A 95 -6.14 -19.91 3.83
CA GLU A 95 -5.85 -20.49 5.16
C GLU A 95 -4.81 -21.62 5.14
N ARG A 96 -4.69 -22.36 4.04
CA ARG A 96 -3.66 -23.39 3.84
C ARG A 96 -2.21 -22.87 3.92
N TYR A 97 -2.02 -21.55 3.86
CA TYR A 97 -0.72 -20.89 3.98
C TYR A 97 -0.45 -20.37 5.40
N ARG A 98 -1.34 -20.63 6.36
CA ARG A 98 -1.01 -20.42 7.78
C ARG A 98 0.01 -21.45 8.22
N LYS A 99 0.89 -21.07 9.15
CA LYS A 99 1.97 -21.92 9.68
C LYS A 99 2.88 -22.49 8.58
N LEU A 100 3.13 -21.71 7.54
CA LEU A 100 4.06 -22.06 6.46
C LEU A 100 5.45 -22.42 6.97
N GLN A 101 5.86 -21.92 8.13
CA GLN A 101 7.14 -22.29 8.77
C GLN A 101 7.25 -23.81 8.97
N GLU A 102 6.15 -24.50 9.30
CA GLU A 102 6.13 -25.94 9.61
C GLU A 102 6.36 -26.80 8.35
N THR A 103 6.13 -26.25 7.16
CA THR A 103 6.28 -26.96 5.87
C THR A 103 7.41 -26.41 5.00
N TRP A 104 7.83 -25.16 5.23
CA TRP A 104 8.76 -24.45 4.37
C TRP A 104 9.94 -23.85 5.16
N HIS A 105 10.76 -24.75 5.70
CA HIS A 105 11.91 -24.44 6.56
C HIS A 105 12.98 -23.58 5.84
N ASP A 106 13.21 -23.80 4.54
CA ASP A 106 14.24 -23.10 3.75
C ASP A 106 13.72 -21.93 2.89
N ALA A 107 12.63 -21.29 3.32
CA ALA A 107 11.93 -20.27 2.53
C ALA A 107 12.82 -19.16 1.96
N ARG A 108 13.82 -18.74 2.74
CA ARG A 108 14.80 -17.74 2.29
C ARG A 108 15.65 -18.24 1.13
N GLN A 109 16.22 -19.45 1.23
CA GLN A 109 17.11 -19.99 0.20
C GLN A 109 16.34 -20.24 -1.10
N ASP A 110 15.13 -20.80 -0.99
CA ASP A 110 14.30 -21.09 -2.16
C ASP A 110 13.84 -19.81 -2.87
N LEU A 111 13.51 -18.76 -2.11
CA LEU A 111 13.19 -17.47 -2.68
C LEU A 111 14.38 -16.91 -3.48
N CYS A 112 15.58 -17.00 -2.93
CA CYS A 112 16.80 -16.59 -3.63
C CYS A 112 17.06 -17.42 -4.88
N ARG A 113 16.97 -18.75 -4.80
CA ARG A 113 17.10 -19.66 -5.97
C ARG A 113 16.09 -19.32 -7.05
N PHE A 114 14.85 -19.04 -6.68
CA PHE A 114 13.79 -18.64 -7.62
C PHE A 114 14.12 -17.35 -8.37
N TYR A 115 14.62 -16.33 -7.69
CA TYR A 115 15.04 -15.10 -8.36
C TYR A 115 16.34 -15.29 -9.16
N MET A 116 17.28 -16.10 -8.68
CA MET A 116 18.49 -16.45 -9.42
C MET A 116 18.18 -17.14 -10.75
N GLY A 117 17.24 -18.09 -10.76
CA GLY A 117 16.75 -18.74 -11.99
C GLY A 117 16.11 -17.78 -13.00
N LYS A 118 15.77 -16.55 -12.59
CA LYS A 118 15.24 -15.48 -13.46
C LYS A 118 16.29 -14.46 -13.89
N GLY A 119 17.58 -14.74 -13.65
CA GLY A 119 18.70 -13.89 -14.02
C GLY A 119 18.98 -12.75 -13.02
N TRP A 120 18.60 -12.93 -11.76
CA TRP A 120 19.08 -12.05 -10.67
C TRP A 120 20.39 -12.59 -10.10
N LEU A 121 21.37 -11.73 -9.92
CA LEU A 121 22.70 -12.10 -9.43
C LEU A 121 22.89 -11.60 -7.98
N PRO A 122 23.35 -12.45 -7.05
CA PRO A 122 23.72 -12.00 -5.72
C PRO A 122 24.94 -11.08 -5.80
N THR A 123 24.85 -9.91 -5.17
CA THR A 123 25.93 -8.91 -5.20
C THR A 123 26.57 -8.70 -3.83
N ASP A 124 25.81 -8.92 -2.75
CA ASP A 124 26.32 -8.77 -1.39
C ASP A 124 25.59 -9.69 -0.41
N ARG A 125 26.30 -10.14 0.62
CA ARG A 125 25.77 -10.90 1.77
C ARG A 125 26.17 -10.17 3.05
N LYS A 126 25.18 -9.62 3.77
CA LYS A 126 25.22 -8.78 5.01
C LYS A 126 25.21 -7.26 4.78
N PRO A 127 24.59 -6.47 5.69
CA PRO A 127 23.85 -6.83 6.91
C PRO A 127 22.38 -7.20 6.64
N PHE A 128 21.91 -7.08 5.39
CA PHE A 128 20.66 -7.66 4.94
C PHE A 128 20.99 -8.96 4.25
N ASP A 129 20.30 -10.03 4.63
CA ASP A 129 20.73 -11.39 4.35
C ASP A 129 21.22 -11.61 2.92
N ILE A 130 20.49 -11.12 1.90
CA ILE A 130 20.93 -11.21 0.50
C ILE A 130 20.46 -10.00 -0.31
N VAL A 131 21.39 -9.37 -1.05
CA VAL A 131 21.07 -8.36 -2.08
C VAL A 131 21.21 -8.97 -3.46
N LEU A 132 20.10 -9.01 -4.20
CA LEU A 132 20.04 -9.48 -5.57
C LEU A 132 19.97 -8.27 -6.52
N GLN A 133 20.73 -8.33 -7.61
CA GLN A 133 20.71 -7.32 -8.66
C GLN A 133 20.41 -7.93 -10.03
N ARG A 134 19.70 -7.19 -10.86
CA ARG A 134 19.44 -7.57 -12.24
C ARG A 134 19.76 -6.40 -13.17
N ARG A 135 20.70 -6.62 -14.09
CA ARG A 135 21.06 -5.62 -15.11
C ARG A 135 19.90 -5.44 -16.10
N ARG A 136 19.62 -4.20 -16.47
CA ARG A 136 18.69 -3.88 -17.55
C ARG A 136 19.45 -3.77 -18.87
N LYS A 137 18.80 -4.19 -19.95
CA LYS A 137 19.32 -4.08 -21.32
C LYS A 137 19.29 -2.64 -21.86
N ILE A 138 18.87 -1.64 -21.08
CA ILE A 138 18.77 -0.25 -21.54
C ILE A 138 20.10 0.44 -21.20
N PRO A 139 20.94 0.77 -22.19
CA PRO A 139 22.16 1.53 -21.95
C PRO A 139 21.79 2.95 -21.50
N SER A 140 22.51 3.48 -20.52
CA SER A 140 22.46 4.89 -20.17
C SER A 140 23.69 5.57 -20.77
N PHE A 141 23.49 6.65 -21.52
CA PHE A 141 24.60 7.50 -21.94
C PHE A 141 25.30 8.05 -20.66
N ARG A 142 26.63 7.86 -20.55
CA ARG A 142 27.51 8.34 -19.46
C ARG A 142 27.28 7.80 -18.02
N GLN A 143 26.36 6.86 -17.79
CA GLN A 143 26.20 6.20 -16.47
C GLN A 143 26.32 4.69 -16.60
N GLY A 144 26.76 4.02 -15.54
CA GLY A 144 26.74 2.56 -15.46
C GLY A 144 25.33 2.01 -15.77
N PRO A 145 25.21 0.77 -16.29
CA PRO A 145 23.92 0.22 -16.72
C PRO A 145 22.91 0.25 -15.57
N TYR A 146 21.66 0.63 -15.87
CA TYR A 146 20.61 0.62 -14.86
C TYR A 146 20.41 -0.81 -14.32
N VAL A 147 20.29 -0.92 -13.01
CA VAL A 147 20.03 -2.19 -12.34
C VAL A 147 18.70 -2.15 -11.59
N ASP A 148 18.05 -3.30 -11.45
CA ASP A 148 17.00 -3.51 -10.48
C ASP A 148 17.57 -4.20 -9.25
N ARG A 149 17.10 -3.82 -8.06
CA ARG A 149 17.56 -4.43 -6.81
C ARG A 149 16.44 -5.02 -6.01
N LEU A 150 16.72 -6.17 -5.42
CA LEU A 150 15.84 -6.88 -4.52
C LEU A 150 16.63 -7.19 -3.25
N PHE A 151 16.19 -6.62 -2.14
CA PHE A 151 16.68 -6.94 -0.80
C PHE A 151 15.81 -8.05 -0.23
N VAL A 152 16.41 -9.12 0.25
CA VAL A 152 15.69 -10.18 0.99
C VAL A 152 16.20 -10.14 2.42
N PHE A 153 15.28 -9.97 3.36
CA PHE A 153 15.57 -9.84 4.78
C PHE A 153 14.69 -10.79 5.57
N TYR A 154 15.31 -11.73 6.28
CA TYR A 154 14.60 -12.60 7.20
C TYR A 154 14.92 -12.17 8.63
N HIS A 155 13.88 -12.05 9.46
CA HIS A 155 14.04 -11.75 10.87
C HIS A 155 12.96 -12.44 11.71
N PRO A 156 13.35 -13.28 12.69
CA PRO A 156 12.39 -14.06 13.47
C PRO A 156 11.58 -13.21 14.45
N MET A 157 12.12 -12.07 14.89
CA MET A 157 11.43 -11.12 15.78
C MET A 157 11.25 -9.78 15.09
N LEU A 158 10.20 -9.63 14.28
CA LEU A 158 10.00 -8.42 13.49
C LEU A 158 9.03 -7.47 14.19
N ASN A 159 9.45 -6.22 14.37
CA ASN A 159 8.59 -5.13 14.84
C ASN A 159 8.71 -3.90 13.93
N VAL A 160 7.90 -2.88 14.19
CA VAL A 160 7.90 -1.64 13.38
C VAL A 160 9.24 -0.91 13.37
N LEU A 161 9.96 -0.92 14.49
CA LEU A 161 11.25 -0.22 14.61
C LEU A 161 12.30 -0.88 13.72
N ILE A 162 12.36 -2.21 13.70
CA ILE A 162 13.26 -2.98 12.84
C ILE A 162 12.93 -2.74 11.37
N VAL A 163 11.64 -2.73 11.01
CA VAL A 163 11.21 -2.40 9.64
C VAL A 163 11.70 -1.01 9.24
N ASP A 164 11.46 0.01 10.07
CA ASP A 164 11.85 1.38 9.77
C ASP A 164 13.38 1.56 9.68
N GLN A 165 14.14 0.94 10.59
CA GLN A 165 15.60 0.94 10.54
C GLN A 165 16.13 0.26 9.27
N THR A 166 15.58 -0.90 8.93
CA THR A 166 15.96 -1.68 7.73
C THR A 166 15.66 -0.90 6.46
N LEU A 167 14.48 -0.29 6.37
CA LEU A 167 14.10 0.57 5.25
C LEU A 167 15.07 1.73 5.10
N ASN A 168 15.31 2.48 6.19
CA ASN A 168 16.25 3.60 6.20
C ASN A 168 17.66 3.20 5.74
N LEU A 169 18.16 2.05 6.18
CA LEU A 169 19.48 1.57 5.77
C LEU A 169 19.48 1.15 4.30
N CYS A 170 18.41 0.53 3.79
CA CYS A 170 18.23 0.30 2.34
C CYS A 170 18.25 1.61 1.55
N GLU A 171 17.56 2.66 2.02
CA GLU A 171 17.57 3.96 1.34
C GLU A 171 18.98 4.55 1.26
N ARG A 172 19.75 4.47 2.35
CA ARG A 172 21.14 4.95 2.39
C ARG A 172 22.01 4.18 1.40
N LEU A 173 21.88 2.85 1.34
CA LEU A 173 22.61 2.03 0.38
C LEU A 173 22.26 2.39 -1.07
N ILE A 174 20.97 2.58 -1.38
CA ILE A 174 20.50 3.00 -2.71
C ILE A 174 21.08 4.35 -3.08
N LYS A 175 21.06 5.32 -2.16
CA LYS A 175 21.62 6.66 -2.38
C LYS A 175 23.14 6.62 -2.59
N LYS A 176 23.88 5.84 -1.78
CA LYS A 176 25.35 5.70 -1.87
C LYS A 176 25.80 5.12 -3.21
N SER A 177 25.11 4.10 -3.69
CA SER A 177 25.45 3.35 -4.90
C SER A 177 24.83 3.92 -6.19
N TYR A 178 24.19 5.08 -6.12
CA TYR A 178 23.51 5.69 -7.27
C TYR A 178 24.46 6.03 -8.42
N LYS A 179 25.71 6.44 -8.12
CA LYS A 179 26.71 6.81 -9.13
C LYS A 179 27.32 5.61 -9.85
N THR A 180 27.52 4.50 -9.15
CA THR A 180 28.22 3.32 -9.67
C THR A 180 27.27 2.30 -10.32
N ALA A 181 26.09 2.11 -9.74
CA ALA A 181 25.09 1.17 -10.25
C ALA A 181 23.67 1.75 -10.04
N PRO A 182 23.20 2.69 -10.86
CA PRO A 182 21.94 3.38 -10.63
C PRO A 182 20.77 2.39 -10.60
N ALA A 183 20.06 2.36 -9.47
CA ALA A 183 18.94 1.46 -9.23
C ALA A 183 17.62 2.22 -9.05
N PRO A 184 16.90 2.56 -10.13
CA PRO A 184 15.68 3.35 -10.05
C PRO A 184 14.51 2.55 -9.45
N ARG A 185 14.50 1.22 -9.57
CA ARG A 185 13.47 0.34 -8.98
C ARG A 185 14.12 -0.63 -8.00
N ASN A 186 13.70 -0.52 -6.75
CA ASN A 186 14.17 -1.35 -5.66
C ASN A 186 12.95 -1.99 -4.98
N ALA A 187 13.10 -3.22 -4.53
CA ALA A 187 12.12 -3.90 -3.70
C ALA A 187 12.82 -4.51 -2.50
N ILE A 188 12.12 -4.60 -1.37
CA ILE A 188 12.56 -5.35 -0.20
C ILE A 188 11.48 -6.34 0.20
N VAL A 189 11.88 -7.57 0.49
CA VAL A 189 11.00 -8.62 0.99
C VAL A 189 11.46 -8.98 2.39
N PHE A 190 10.65 -8.60 3.37
CA PHE A 190 10.74 -9.03 4.75
C PHE A 190 10.08 -10.41 4.89
N LEU A 191 10.75 -11.31 5.59
CA LEU A 191 10.29 -12.65 5.89
C LEU A 191 10.30 -12.83 7.41
N THR A 192 9.19 -13.27 7.99
CA THR A 192 9.11 -13.53 9.42
C THR A 192 8.24 -14.73 9.73
N ASP A 193 8.65 -15.47 10.74
CA ASP A 193 8.03 -16.63 11.34
C ASP A 193 7.72 -16.35 12.83
N MET A 194 7.50 -15.08 13.17
CA MET A 194 7.11 -14.68 14.51
C MET A 194 5.71 -15.19 14.85
N ASN A 195 5.53 -15.80 16.03
CA ASN A 195 4.23 -16.29 16.48
C ASN A 195 3.32 -15.16 17.01
N ASN A 196 3.88 -14.03 17.44
CA ASN A 196 3.12 -12.91 17.97
C ASN A 196 2.48 -12.08 16.84
N ALA A 197 1.18 -12.28 16.63
CA ALA A 197 0.43 -11.60 15.58
C ALA A 197 0.36 -10.08 15.76
N GLU A 198 0.39 -9.56 16.99
CA GLU A 198 0.30 -8.11 17.24
C GLU A 198 1.58 -7.40 16.80
N GLU A 199 2.74 -7.95 17.14
CA GLU A 199 4.04 -7.43 16.72
C GLU A 199 4.24 -7.50 15.20
N VAL A 200 3.81 -8.61 14.58
CA VAL A 200 3.82 -8.73 13.11
C VAL A 200 2.90 -7.70 12.46
N THR A 201 1.72 -7.45 13.05
CA THR A 201 0.78 -6.44 12.54
C THR A 201 1.31 -5.02 12.75
N SER A 202 2.04 -4.78 13.85
CA SER A 202 2.78 -3.54 14.10
C SER A 202 3.87 -3.31 13.05
N ALA A 203 4.69 -4.34 12.76
CA ALA A 203 5.67 -4.31 11.67
C ALA A 203 4.99 -4.06 10.32
N ALA A 204 3.87 -4.72 10.05
CA ALA A 204 3.09 -4.54 8.84
C ALA A 204 2.55 -3.12 8.68
N ALA A 205 2.23 -2.41 9.76
CA ALA A 205 1.82 -1.01 9.70
C ALA A 205 2.93 -0.13 9.09
N GLY A 206 4.20 -0.37 9.43
CA GLY A 206 5.35 0.30 8.80
C GLY A 206 5.43 0.05 7.30
N ILE A 207 5.26 -1.20 6.87
CA ILE A 207 5.25 -1.62 5.45
C ILE A 207 4.10 -0.96 4.68
N VAL A 208 2.91 -1.00 5.26
CA VAL A 208 1.66 -0.59 4.61
C VAL A 208 1.57 0.93 4.44
N ASN A 209 2.14 1.69 5.39
CA ASN A 209 2.20 3.15 5.36
C ASN A 209 3.34 3.71 4.50
N TYR A 210 4.25 2.87 4.00
CA TYR A 210 5.44 3.32 3.30
C TYR A 210 5.11 3.90 1.91
N LEU A 211 5.54 5.14 1.64
CA LEU A 211 5.19 5.89 0.42
C LEU A 211 5.97 5.51 -0.84
N CYS A 212 6.95 4.62 -0.70
CA CYS A 212 7.72 4.04 -1.81
C CYS A 212 8.55 4.99 -2.68
N ARG A 213 8.68 6.28 -2.29
CA ARG A 213 9.39 7.31 -3.06
C ARG A 213 10.63 7.78 -2.31
N LEU A 214 11.80 7.63 -2.94
CA LEU A 214 13.10 8.01 -2.36
C LEU A 214 13.68 9.33 -2.90
N GLY A 215 13.12 9.87 -3.99
CA GLY A 215 13.65 11.02 -4.72
C GLY A 215 14.42 10.62 -5.99
N LYS A 216 14.81 11.59 -6.83
CA LYS A 216 15.58 11.39 -8.09
C LYS A 216 15.07 10.23 -8.96
N ARG A 217 13.74 10.16 -9.17
CA ARG A 217 13.06 9.08 -9.93
C ARG A 217 13.34 7.66 -9.40
N THR A 218 13.72 7.52 -8.14
CA THR A 218 14.03 6.25 -7.48
C THR A 218 12.91 5.87 -6.50
N SER A 219 12.61 4.58 -6.44
CA SER A 219 11.56 4.01 -5.58
C SER A 219 12.04 2.75 -4.88
N LEU A 220 11.54 2.52 -3.67
CA LEU A 220 11.73 1.31 -2.88
C LEU A 220 10.35 0.75 -2.52
N TYR A 221 10.12 -0.54 -2.74
CA TYR A 221 8.83 -1.17 -2.48
C TYR A 221 8.97 -2.30 -1.46
N PRO A 222 8.48 -2.11 -0.22
CA PRO A 222 8.54 -3.14 0.78
C PRO A 222 7.38 -4.14 0.66
N LEU A 223 7.69 -5.39 0.97
CA LEU A 223 6.78 -6.52 1.05
C LEU A 223 7.10 -7.25 2.34
N LEU A 224 6.10 -7.74 3.07
CA LEU A 224 6.31 -8.55 4.26
C LEU A 224 5.50 -9.83 4.15
N ILE A 225 6.18 -10.97 4.27
CA ILE A 225 5.58 -12.30 4.36
C ILE A 225 5.62 -12.72 5.82
N ASP A 226 4.43 -12.97 6.36
CA ASP A 226 4.21 -13.60 7.65
C ASP A 226 3.84 -15.06 7.42
N PHE A 227 4.78 -15.95 7.73
CA PHE A 227 4.61 -17.38 7.54
C PHE A 227 3.60 -18.00 8.51
N ASN A 228 3.45 -17.45 9.71
CA ASN A 228 2.56 -18.00 10.73
C ASN A 228 1.13 -17.55 10.55
N GLY A 229 0.91 -16.24 10.42
CA GLY A 229 -0.42 -15.69 10.13
C GLY A 229 -0.89 -15.95 8.70
N GLY A 230 0.00 -16.36 7.80
CA GLY A 230 -0.32 -16.63 6.39
C GLY A 230 -0.71 -15.34 5.67
N ARG A 231 0.13 -14.31 5.76
CA ARG A 231 -0.18 -12.97 5.25
C ARG A 231 0.94 -12.40 4.38
N LEU A 232 0.53 -11.60 3.40
CA LEU A 232 1.42 -10.83 2.54
C LEU A 232 1.03 -9.36 2.62
N TYR A 233 1.81 -8.58 3.37
CA TYR A 233 1.63 -7.14 3.50
C TYR A 233 2.44 -6.38 2.45
N TYR A 234 1.86 -5.27 2.02
CA TYR A 234 2.42 -4.41 0.97
C TYR A 234 1.81 -3.01 1.06
N PRO A 235 2.52 -1.95 0.62
CA PRO A 235 2.05 -0.58 0.65
C PRO A 235 0.63 -0.40 0.11
N ILE A 236 -0.22 0.32 0.84
CA ILE A 236 -1.56 0.70 0.37
C ILE A 236 -1.46 1.78 -0.69
N ASP A 237 -0.66 2.80 -0.42
CA ASP A 237 -0.52 3.95 -1.29
C ASP A 237 0.76 3.85 -2.13
N THR A 238 0.58 3.83 -3.45
CA THR A 238 1.65 3.91 -4.43
C THR A 238 1.41 5.04 -5.43
N THR A 239 0.49 5.97 -5.13
CA THR A 239 0.12 7.08 -6.02
C THR A 239 1.31 7.99 -6.33
N LEU A 240 2.19 8.22 -5.35
CA LEU A 240 3.43 9.01 -5.47
C LEU A 240 4.53 8.33 -6.30
N VAL A 241 4.34 7.06 -6.68
CA VAL A 241 5.29 6.28 -7.48
C VAL A 241 4.96 6.40 -8.97
N ARG A 242 5.99 6.53 -9.81
CA ARG A 242 5.84 6.60 -11.27
C ARG A 242 5.15 5.34 -11.82
N LYS A 243 4.24 5.51 -12.79
CA LYS A 243 3.51 4.41 -13.47
C LYS A 243 4.38 3.17 -13.82
N PRO A 244 5.54 3.29 -14.49
CA PRO A 244 6.36 2.11 -14.83
C PRO A 244 6.93 1.37 -13.61
N HIS A 245 7.10 2.05 -12.48
CA HIS A 245 7.59 1.44 -11.24
C HIS A 245 6.45 0.72 -10.53
N ARG A 246 5.23 1.28 -10.56
CA ARG A 246 4.02 0.62 -10.05
C ARG A 246 3.75 -0.71 -10.77
N LEU A 247 3.90 -0.74 -12.09
CA LEU A 247 3.77 -1.98 -12.87
C LEU A 247 4.81 -3.02 -12.48
N PHE A 248 6.07 -2.60 -12.29
CA PHE A 248 7.14 -3.47 -11.80
C PHE A 248 6.81 -4.03 -10.41
N PHE A 249 6.36 -3.20 -9.47
CA PHE A 249 5.98 -3.62 -8.12
C PHE A 249 4.78 -4.55 -8.10
N PHE A 250 3.76 -4.27 -8.92
CA PHE A 250 2.61 -5.15 -9.09
C PHE A 250 3.04 -6.52 -9.62
N LYS A 251 3.91 -6.56 -10.65
CA LYS A 251 4.46 -7.80 -11.18
C LYS A 251 5.27 -8.55 -10.12
N ALA A 252 6.16 -7.87 -9.39
CA ALA A 252 6.96 -8.47 -8.33
C ALA A 252 6.07 -9.10 -7.23
N ARG A 253 5.02 -8.39 -6.81
CA ARG A 253 4.03 -8.90 -5.84
C ARG A 253 3.31 -10.15 -6.36
N LEU A 254 2.84 -10.13 -7.61
CA LEU A 254 2.17 -11.28 -8.22
C LEU A 254 3.11 -12.48 -8.33
N GLU A 255 4.36 -12.26 -8.72
CA GLU A 255 5.37 -13.32 -8.81
C GLU A 255 5.66 -13.94 -7.44
N LEU A 256 5.85 -13.11 -6.42
CA LEU A 256 6.05 -13.57 -5.05
C LEU A 256 4.85 -14.35 -4.53
N THR A 257 3.64 -13.84 -4.75
CA THR A 257 2.40 -14.52 -4.36
C THR A 257 2.29 -15.88 -5.05
N ARG A 258 2.57 -15.96 -6.36
CA ARG A 258 2.57 -17.23 -7.11
C ARG A 258 3.64 -18.19 -6.60
N PHE A 259 4.81 -17.68 -6.25
CA PHE A 259 5.90 -18.48 -5.70
C PHE A 259 5.48 -19.12 -4.37
N VAL A 260 5.01 -18.32 -3.39
CA VAL A 260 4.48 -18.83 -2.12
C VAL A 260 3.36 -19.85 -2.36
N ARG A 261 2.48 -19.60 -3.34
CA ARG A 261 1.38 -20.52 -3.69
C ARG A 261 1.82 -21.89 -4.22
N ARG A 262 3.03 -22.00 -4.77
CA ARG A 262 3.57 -23.26 -5.29
C ARG A 262 4.20 -24.12 -4.20
N GLN A 263 4.56 -23.53 -3.06
CA GLN A 263 5.22 -24.24 -1.96
C GLN A 263 4.24 -25.04 -1.09
N VAL A 264 2.94 -24.75 -1.17
CA VAL A 264 1.91 -25.52 -0.47
C VAL A 264 1.17 -26.38 -1.50
N PRO A 265 1.26 -27.72 -1.42
CA PRO A 265 0.49 -28.62 -2.27
C PRO A 265 -1.00 -28.28 -2.18
N LYS A 266 -1.70 -28.24 -3.33
CA LYS A 266 -3.17 -28.28 -3.28
C LYS A 266 -3.52 -29.63 -2.67
N LYS A 267 -4.16 -29.67 -1.50
CA LYS A 267 -4.82 -30.90 -1.03
C LYS A 267 -5.68 -31.41 -2.19
N THR A 268 -5.32 -32.57 -2.71
CA THR A 268 -6.17 -33.34 -3.64
C THR A 268 -7.52 -33.49 -2.95
N PRO A 269 -8.67 -33.29 -3.64
CA PRO A 269 -9.95 -33.61 -3.06
C PRO A 269 -9.87 -35.05 -2.54
N ARG A 270 -10.20 -35.28 -1.27
CA ARG A 270 -10.36 -36.62 -0.75
C ARG A 270 -11.41 -37.30 -1.62
N THR A 271 -10.99 -38.23 -2.47
CA THR A 271 -11.87 -39.25 -3.01
C THR A 271 -12.43 -39.96 -1.79
N ASN A 272 -13.70 -39.71 -1.46
CA ASN A 272 -14.41 -40.53 -0.50
C ASN A 272 -14.33 -41.97 -1.02
N PRO A 273 -13.74 -42.93 -0.29
CA PRO A 273 -14.03 -44.32 -0.56
C PRO A 273 -15.44 -44.55 -0.03
N ARG A 274 -16.45 -44.38 -0.89
CA ARG A 274 -17.72 -45.04 -0.69
C ARG A 274 -17.52 -46.48 -1.14
N THR A 275 -17.31 -47.35 -0.18
CA THR A 275 -17.57 -48.80 -0.27
C THR A 275 -18.48 -49.13 0.89
#